data_AF-A0A0A8YPW5-F1
#
_entry.id   AF-A0A0A8YPW5-F1
#
_cell.length_a   1.000
_cell.length_b   1.000
_cell.length_c   1.000
_cell.angle_alpha   90.00
_cell.angle_beta   90.00
_cell.angle_gamma   90.00
#
_symmetry.space_group_name_H-M   'P 1'
#
loop_
_entity.id
_entity.type
_entity.pdbx_description
1 polymer ?
#
loop_
_entity_poly.entity_id
_entity_poly.type
_entity_poly.pdbx_seq_one_letter_code
_entity_poly.pdbx_strand_id
1 'polypeptide(L)'
;MRTMKENFIMLCLQQFCKHCHQPIVSGKSWVCTSCKNFYHCDKCHVEEQNSAQKDRHPATMKQKYAFQRIDLGPLPETDDGDPTMESKYFDGRIDFLKHCQDNKYQFDTLWRAKHSTMMILFSST
;
A
#
# COMPACT_ATOMS: atom_id res chain seq x y z
N MET A 1 11.20 23.90 6.92
CA MET A 1 10.00 23.26 6.37
C MET A 1 10.28 21.76 6.31
N ARG A 2 9.90 21.00 7.35
CA ARG A 2 10.14 19.54 7.39
C ARG A 2 9.36 18.89 6.26
N THR A 3 10.02 18.08 5.44
CA THR A 3 9.42 17.43 4.27
C THR A 3 8.32 16.48 4.71
N MET A 4 7.09 16.73 4.23
CA MET A 4 5.87 15.95 4.50
C MET A 4 6.03 14.44 4.30
N LYS A 5 7.04 13.99 3.54
CA LYS A 5 7.35 12.59 3.27
C LYS A 5 7.61 11.73 4.52
N GLU A 6 8.15 12.29 5.60
CA GLU A 6 8.46 11.52 6.82
C GLU A 6 7.20 11.16 7.64
N ASN A 7 6.06 11.80 7.35
CA ASN A 7 4.83 11.60 8.09
C ASN A 7 3.93 10.49 7.51
N PHE A 8 4.25 9.97 6.32
CA PHE A 8 3.43 8.96 5.66
C PHE A 8 4.19 7.64 5.56
N ILE A 9 3.55 6.55 5.98
CA ILE A 9 4.00 5.19 5.64
C ILE A 9 3.39 4.88 4.28
N MET A 10 4.22 4.84 3.24
CA MET A 10 3.76 4.50 1.90
C MET A 10 3.74 2.98 1.73
N LEU A 11 2.55 2.39 1.77
CA LEU A 11 2.32 0.97 1.52
C LEU A 11 1.88 0.76 0.07
N CYS A 12 2.73 0.14 -0.74
CA CYS A 12 2.37 -0.26 -2.09
C CYS A 12 1.56 -1.56 -2.05
N LEU A 13 0.24 -1.45 -2.00
CA LEU A 13 -0.66 -2.62 -1.98
C LEU A 13 -0.88 -3.23 -3.37
N GLN A 14 -0.49 -2.53 -4.43
CA GLN A 14 -0.73 -2.93 -5.83
C GLN A 14 0.53 -3.54 -6.46
N GLN A 15 0.32 -4.46 -7.41
CA GLN A 15 1.39 -4.98 -8.25
C GLN A 15 1.77 -3.94 -9.30
N PHE A 16 3.06 -3.83 -9.61
CA PHE A 16 3.57 -2.88 -10.60
C PHE A 16 4.16 -3.60 -11.80
N CYS A 17 3.90 -3.08 -13.00
CA CYS A 17 4.56 -3.57 -14.20
C CYS A 17 6.05 -3.20 -14.16
N LYS A 18 6.93 -4.18 -14.38
CA LYS A 18 8.39 -3.99 -14.40
C LYS A 18 8.90 -3.15 -15.57
N HIS A 19 8.10 -2.96 -16.63
CA HIS A 19 8.49 -2.20 -17.80
C HIS A 19 8.08 -0.73 -17.70
N CYS A 20 6.77 -0.45 -17.51
CA CYS A 20 6.25 0.92 -17.46
C CYS A 20 6.17 1.52 -16.04
N HIS A 21 6.45 0.73 -15.00
CA HIS A 21 6.35 1.12 -13.59
C HIS A 21 4.97 1.65 -13.16
N GLN A 22 3.93 1.35 -13.95
CA GLN A 22 2.55 1.71 -13.60
C GLN A 22 1.90 0.61 -12.74
N PRO A 23 1.02 0.97 -11.80
CA PRO A 23 0.26 0.01 -11.01
C PRO A 23 -0.72 -0.77 -11.88
N ILE A 24 -0.85 -2.06 -11.61
CA ILE A 24 -1.79 -2.97 -12.25
C ILE A 24 -3.02 -3.06 -11.35
N VAL A 25 -3.96 -2.14 -11.56
CA VAL A 25 -5.10 -1.89 -10.65
C VAL A 25 -6.32 -2.76 -10.94
N SER A 26 -6.57 -3.08 -12.22
CA SER A 26 -7.68 -3.92 -12.67
C SER A 26 -7.39 -4.45 -14.07
N GLY A 27 -7.79 -5.70 -14.34
CA GLY A 27 -7.63 -6.34 -15.65
C GLY A 27 -6.58 -7.45 -15.68
N LYS A 28 -5.98 -7.65 -16.85
CA LYS A 28 -5.09 -8.78 -17.14
C LYS A 28 -3.66 -8.44 -16.72
N SER A 29 -3.08 -9.30 -15.88
CA SER A 29 -1.67 -9.21 -15.51
C SER A 29 -0.93 -10.46 -15.97
N TRP A 30 0.35 -10.30 -16.29
CA TRP A 30 1.21 -11.37 -16.75
C TRP A 30 2.33 -11.56 -15.73
N VAL A 31 2.40 -12.71 -15.09
CA VAL A 31 3.44 -13.05 -14.12
C VAL A 31 4.46 -13.98 -14.76
N CYS A 32 5.74 -13.71 -14.54
CA CYS A 32 6.80 -14.64 -14.94
C CYS A 32 6.82 -15.83 -13.98
N THR A 33 6.76 -17.06 -14.51
CA THR A 33 6.76 -18.27 -13.68
C THR A 33 8.12 -18.59 -13.06
N SER A 34 9.20 -17.99 -13.57
CA SER A 34 10.57 -18.28 -13.12
C SER A 34 11.25 -17.12 -12.39
N CYS A 35 10.71 -15.89 -12.47
CA CYS A 35 11.24 -14.72 -11.79
C CYS A 35 10.31 -14.26 -10.67
N LYS A 36 10.88 -14.07 -9.48
CA LYS A 36 10.13 -13.61 -8.30
C LYS A 36 9.65 -12.16 -8.50
N ASN A 37 8.36 -11.93 -8.25
CA ASN A 37 7.72 -10.61 -8.30
C ASN A 37 7.93 -9.86 -9.64
N PHE A 38 7.96 -10.59 -10.75
CA PHE A 38 8.05 -9.99 -12.08
C PHE A 38 6.66 -10.00 -12.75
N TYR A 39 6.09 -8.80 -12.87
CA TYR A 39 4.75 -8.60 -13.44
C TYR A 39 4.82 -7.69 -14.67
N HIS A 40 3.98 -7.99 -15.65
CA HIS A 40 3.70 -7.16 -16.81
C HIS A 40 2.22 -6.82 -16.90
N CYS A 41 1.93 -5.58 -17.26
CA CYS A 41 0.58 -5.22 -17.69
C CYS A 41 0.34 -5.79 -19.09
N ASP A 42 -0.93 -5.91 -19.48
CA ASP A 42 -1.32 -6.47 -20.77
C ASP A 42 -0.63 -5.77 -21.95
N LYS A 43 -0.52 -4.43 -21.91
CA LYS A 43 0.13 -3.63 -22.95
C LYS A 43 1.60 -3.98 -23.11
N CYS A 44 2.37 -3.96 -22.02
CA CYS A 44 3.80 -4.24 -22.07
C CYS A 44 4.09 -5.70 -22.44
N HIS A 45 3.22 -6.64 -22.06
CA HIS A 45 3.37 -8.03 -22.49
C HIS A 45 3.14 -8.20 -24.00
N VAL A 46 2.15 -7.52 -24.59
CA VAL A 46 1.91 -7.53 -26.05
C VAL A 46 3.07 -6.86 -26.81
N GLU A 47 3.58 -5.75 -26.29
CA GLU A 47 4.77 -5.08 -26.86
C GLU A 47 5.99 -6.00 -26.82
N GLU A 48 6.28 -6.66 -25.69
CA GLU A 48 7.37 -7.65 -25.61
C GLU A 48 7.21 -8.81 -26.62
N GLN A 49 5.99 -9.30 -26.86
CA GLN A 49 5.74 -10.36 -27.84
C GLN A 49 5.99 -9.94 -29.30
N ASN A 50 5.91 -8.64 -29.60
CA ASN A 50 6.14 -8.10 -30.94
C ASN A 50 7.58 -7.58 -31.15
N SER A 51 8.33 -7.33 -30.06
CA SER A 51 9.71 -6.84 -30.08
C SER A 51 10.75 -7.91 -30.46
N ALA A 52 11.93 -7.49 -30.93
CA ALA A 52 13.03 -8.41 -31.23
C ALA A 52 13.51 -9.15 -29.96
N GLN A 53 13.98 -10.39 -30.12
CA GLN A 53 14.33 -11.30 -29.01
C GLN A 53 15.37 -10.75 -28.01
N LYS A 54 16.13 -9.71 -28.38
CA LYS A 54 17.18 -9.08 -27.55
C LYS A 54 16.64 -8.13 -26.47
N ASP A 55 15.44 -7.59 -26.66
CA ASP A 55 14.80 -6.67 -25.71
C ASP A 55 13.79 -7.38 -24.80
N ARG A 56 13.61 -8.68 -24.99
CA ARG A 56 12.67 -9.48 -24.20
C ARG A 56 13.32 -9.92 -22.89
N HIS A 57 12.54 -9.87 -21.81
CA HIS A 57 12.90 -10.62 -20.62
C HIS A 57 13.08 -12.12 -20.99
N PRO A 58 14.27 -12.73 -20.80
CA PRO A 58 15.52 -12.18 -20.23
C PRO A 58 16.65 -11.95 -21.24
N ALA A 59 17.42 -10.89 -20.97
CA ALA A 59 18.64 -10.53 -21.69
C ALA A 59 19.86 -11.45 -21.43
N THR A 60 19.80 -12.45 -20.54
CA THR A 60 21.03 -13.12 -20.08
C THR A 60 21.00 -14.62 -19.79
N MET A 61 19.88 -15.34 -19.88
CA MET A 61 19.90 -16.81 -19.68
C MET A 61 19.01 -17.54 -20.68
N LYS A 62 19.57 -18.63 -21.25
CA LYS A 62 18.98 -19.55 -22.23
C LYS A 62 17.78 -20.36 -21.70
N GLN A 63 16.90 -19.76 -20.89
CA GLN A 63 15.66 -20.38 -20.43
C GLN A 63 14.47 -19.75 -21.17
N LYS A 64 13.51 -20.58 -21.56
CA LYS A 64 12.21 -20.11 -22.04
C LYS A 64 11.37 -19.75 -20.82
N TYR A 65 11.33 -18.47 -20.47
CA TYR A 65 10.49 -17.99 -19.40
C TYR A 65 9.06 -17.92 -19.92
N ALA A 66 8.14 -18.61 -19.25
CA ALA A 66 6.72 -18.59 -19.60
C ALA A 66 6.02 -17.57 -18.71
N PHE A 67 5.22 -16.70 -19.33
CA PHE A 67 4.30 -15.83 -18.61
C PHE A 67 2.97 -16.54 -18.41
N GLN A 68 2.48 -16.52 -17.18
CA GLN A 68 1.14 -16.96 -16.85
C GLN A 68 0.24 -15.73 -16.74
N ARG A 69 -0.91 -15.80 -17.41
CA ARG A 69 -1.93 -14.75 -17.29
C ARG A 69 -2.72 -14.95 -16.01
N ILE A 70 -2.82 -13.88 -15.23
CA ILE A 70 -3.66 -13.76 -14.05
C ILE A 70 -4.71 -12.70 -14.39
N ASP A 71 -5.96 -13.13 -14.48
CA ASP A 71 -7.10 -12.22 -14.59
C ASP A 71 -7.42 -11.73 -13.18
N LEU A 72 -7.16 -10.44 -12.91
CA LEU A 72 -7.62 -9.80 -11.69
C LEU A 72 -9.12 -9.54 -11.90
N GLY A 73 -9.94 -10.32 -11.20
CA GLY A 73 -11.39 -10.09 -11.16
C GLY A 73 -11.71 -8.69 -10.62
N PRO A 74 -12.95 -8.21 -10.80
CA PRO A 74 -13.38 -6.98 -10.16
C PRO A 74 -13.14 -7.07 -8.65
N LEU A 75 -12.61 -5.99 -8.08
CA LEU A 75 -12.47 -5.90 -6.63
C LEU A 75 -13.86 -6.01 -6.00
N PRO A 76 -13.99 -6.68 -4.84
CA PRO A 76 -15.25 -6.67 -4.11
C PRO A 76 -15.65 -5.23 -3.78
N GLU A 77 -16.95 -4.99 -3.63
CA GLU A 77 -17.45 -3.72 -3.13
C GLU A 77 -16.86 -3.46 -1.74
N THR A 78 -16.35 -2.24 -1.53
CA THR A 78 -15.73 -1.81 -0.28
C THR A 78 -16.70 -0.95 0.52
N ASP A 79 -17.99 -1.28 0.47
CA ASP A 79 -19.01 -0.55 1.24
C ASP A 79 -18.76 -0.79 2.73
N ASP A 80 -18.54 0.29 3.46
CA ASP A 80 -18.35 0.27 4.90
C ASP A 80 -19.72 0.46 5.56
N GLY A 81 -20.21 -0.59 6.21
CA GLY A 81 -21.50 -0.57 6.89
C GLY A 81 -21.47 0.14 8.23
N ASP A 82 -20.28 0.49 8.74
CA ASP A 82 -20.14 1.21 10.00
C ASP A 82 -20.46 2.71 9.83
N PRO A 83 -21.09 3.34 10.84
CA PRO A 83 -21.36 4.77 10.78
C PRO A 83 -20.06 5.57 10.82
N THR A 84 -20.01 6.66 10.06
CA THR A 84 -18.91 7.63 10.18
C THR A 84 -18.91 8.24 11.58
N MET A 85 -17.79 8.13 12.29
CA MET A 85 -17.58 8.69 13.62
C MET A 85 -16.57 9.83 13.53
N GLU A 86 -17.03 11.06 13.75
CA GLU A 86 -16.18 12.26 13.76
C GLU A 86 -15.66 12.55 15.17
N SER A 87 -14.38 12.91 15.29
CA SER A 87 -13.83 13.34 16.58
C SER A 87 -12.66 14.30 16.42
N LYS A 88 -12.80 15.48 17.02
CA LYS A 88 -11.77 16.53 17.10
C LYS A 88 -10.39 16.06 17.62
N TYR A 89 -10.32 14.90 18.27
CA TYR A 89 -9.07 14.35 18.78
C TYR A 89 -8.58 13.12 18.01
N PHE A 90 -9.45 12.38 17.31
CA PHE A 90 -9.10 11.12 16.65
C PHE A 90 -9.11 11.18 15.12
N ASP A 91 -9.51 12.30 14.51
CA ASP A 91 -9.52 12.47 13.06
C ASP A 91 -8.10 12.44 12.45
N GLY A 92 -7.09 12.85 13.21
CA GLY A 92 -5.72 12.92 12.75
C GLY A 92 -4.71 12.64 13.86
N ARG A 93 -3.57 12.03 13.50
CA ARG A 93 -2.45 11.80 14.44
C ARG A 93 -1.94 13.10 15.07
N ILE A 94 -1.97 14.21 14.31
CA ILE A 94 -1.50 15.51 14.81
C ILE A 94 -2.46 16.05 15.86
N ASP A 95 -3.77 15.91 15.65
CA ASP A 95 -4.81 16.34 16.59
C ASP A 95 -4.75 15.51 17.87
N PHE A 96 -4.57 14.19 17.75
CA PHE A 96 -4.37 13.31 18.89
C PHE A 96 -3.09 13.66 19.68
N LEU A 97 -1.98 13.89 18.98
CA LEU A 97 -0.71 14.29 19.60
C LEU A 97 -0.88 15.62 20.35
N LYS A 98 -1.54 16.60 19.74
CA LYS A 98 -1.82 17.89 20.38
C LYS A 98 -2.70 17.70 21.62
N HIS A 99 -3.75 16.90 21.53
CA HIS A 99 -4.60 16.57 22.68
C HIS A 99 -3.78 15.95 23.84
N CYS A 100 -2.84 15.05 23.53
CA CYS A 100 -1.96 14.46 24.53
C CYS A 100 -1.00 15.49 25.14
N GLN A 101 -0.44 16.39 24.33
CA GLN A 101 0.47 17.44 24.79
C GLN A 101 -0.23 18.45 25.69
N ASP A 102 -1.42 18.91 25.28
CA ASP A 102 -2.23 19.88 26.03
C ASP A 102 -2.65 19.31 27.41
N ASN A 103 -2.94 18.01 27.48
CA ASN A 103 -3.35 17.32 28.71
C ASN A 103 -2.22 16.58 29.44
N LYS A 104 -0.97 16.70 28.98
CA LYS A 104 0.23 16.06 29.56
C LYS A 104 0.10 14.53 29.68
N TYR A 105 -0.55 13.89 28.71
CA TYR A 105 -0.62 12.44 28.60
C TYR A 105 0.71 11.85 28.14
N GLN A 106 1.18 10.81 28.81
CA GLN A 106 2.50 10.22 28.64
C GLN A 106 2.42 8.70 28.51
N PHE A 107 3.21 8.15 27.59
CA PHE A 107 3.22 6.72 27.24
C PHE A 107 4.62 6.09 27.36
N ASP A 108 5.52 6.69 28.13
CA ASP A 108 6.92 6.26 28.33
C ASP A 108 7.07 5.16 29.39
N THR A 109 6.09 5.03 30.30
CA THR A 109 6.06 3.96 31.32
C THR A 109 4.66 3.34 31.38
N LEU A 110 4.59 2.08 31.83
CA LEU A 110 3.31 1.34 31.88
C LEU A 110 2.25 2.05 32.74
N TRP A 111 2.64 2.59 33.90
CA TRP A 111 1.69 3.26 34.78
C TRP A 111 1.13 4.55 34.15
N ARG A 112 2.00 5.37 33.55
CA ARG A 112 1.59 6.59 32.84
C ARG A 112 0.71 6.29 31.63
N ALA A 113 1.04 5.23 30.88
CA ALA A 113 0.23 4.78 29.76
C ALA A 113 -1.18 4.37 30.23
N LYS A 114 -1.30 3.56 31.30
CA LYS A 114 -2.61 3.16 31.86
C LYS A 114 -3.46 4.38 32.27
N HIS A 115 -2.85 5.32 33.00
CA HIS A 115 -3.53 6.53 33.42
C HIS A 115 -3.98 7.37 32.21
N SER A 116 -3.08 7.61 31.25
CA SER A 116 -3.37 8.39 30.04
C SER A 116 -4.50 7.75 29.22
N THR A 117 -4.45 6.43 28.99
CA THR A 117 -5.51 5.70 28.30
C THR A 117 -6.85 5.83 29.02
N MET A 118 -6.88 5.68 30.35
CA MET A 118 -8.10 5.85 31.13
C MET A 118 -8.69 7.27 30.97
N MET A 119 -7.86 8.30 31.03
CA MET A 119 -8.30 9.69 30.86
C MET A 119 -8.83 9.96 29.44
N ILE A 120 -8.14 9.43 28.43
CA ILE A 120 -8.58 9.54 27.03
C ILE A 120 -9.97 8.91 26.87
N LEU A 121 -10.16 7.67 27.32
CA LEU A 121 -11.45 6.97 27.24
C LEU A 121 -12.57 7.76 27.92
N PHE A 122 -12.32 8.35 29.09
CA PHE A 122 -13.29 9.16 29.82
C PHE A 122 -13.66 10.45 29.07
N SER A 123 -12.70 11.07 28.38
CA SER A 123 -12.92 12.31 27.63
C SER A 123 -13.50 12.11 26.22
N SER A 124 -13.63 10.84 25.78
CA SER A 124 -14.04 10.44 24.44
C SER A 124 -15.47 9.89 24.36
N THR A 125 -16.10 9.68 25.52
CA THR A 125 -17.54 9.42 25.70
C THR A 125 -18.30 10.71 25.90
#